data_AF-X0RY75-F1
#
_entry.id   AF-X0RY75-F1
#
_cell.length_a   1.000
_cell.length_b   1.000
_cell.length_c   1.000
_cell.angle_alpha   90.00
_cell.angle_beta   90.00
_cell.angle_gamma   90.00
#
_symmetry.space_group_name_H-M   'P 1'
#
loop_
_entity.id
_entity.type
_entity.pdbx_description
1 polymer ?
#
loop_
_entity_poly.entity_id
_entity_poly.type
_entity_poly.pdbx_seq_one_letter_code
_entity_poly.pdbx_strand_id
1 'polypeptide(L)'
;ATFTNPETAFLDVTQRVGGSWLFQAMGWVLVIACLGTGLTGQAGAARLLYGMGRENVLPRAFFGHLSPRTRIPNFNVILIGGLTLATVPFIDFELAATVLIFGALLAFMGVNLATIREYYFRRRNGKPGIVADLLVPGLGFLFCLAIWLSLPMPAMIGGGVWILIGLLFDGIKSRGFRVRPVQIDFSDT
;
A
#
# COMPACT_ATOMS: atom_id res chain seq x y z
N ALA A 1 -21.05 3.65 27.56
CA ALA A 1 -21.18 2.25 27.13
C ALA A 1 -19.86 1.87 26.49
N THR A 2 -19.07 1.04 27.18
CA THR A 2 -17.76 0.59 26.70
C THR A 2 -17.99 -0.65 25.85
N PHE A 3 -17.65 -0.59 24.56
CA PHE A 3 -17.80 -1.72 23.64
C PHE A 3 -16.73 -2.79 23.97
N THR A 4 -17.13 -4.06 23.98
CA THR A 4 -16.29 -5.20 24.38
C THR A 4 -15.19 -5.53 23.36
N ASN A 5 -15.43 -5.23 22.08
CA ASN A 5 -14.43 -5.28 21.02
C ASN A 5 -14.66 -4.12 20.03
N PRO A 6 -13.68 -3.22 19.79
CA PRO A 6 -13.81 -2.14 18.82
C PRO A 6 -14.03 -2.66 17.39
N GLU A 7 -13.56 -3.87 17.09
CA GLU A 7 -13.69 -4.52 15.78
C GLU A 7 -15.14 -4.91 15.43
N THR A 8 -15.93 -5.33 16.43
CA THR A 8 -17.35 -5.68 16.24
C THR A 8 -18.29 -4.55 16.63
N ALA A 9 -17.78 -3.42 17.10
CA ALA A 9 -18.58 -2.30 17.58
C ALA A 9 -19.55 -1.78 16.51
N PHE A 10 -19.17 -1.82 15.23
CA PHE A 10 -20.07 -1.48 14.12
C PHE A 10 -21.28 -2.42 14.05
N LEU A 11 -21.05 -3.73 14.17
CA LEU A 11 -22.13 -4.73 14.17
C LEU A 11 -23.02 -4.59 15.41
N ASP A 12 -22.45 -4.34 16.58
CA ASP A 12 -23.20 -4.11 17.82
C ASP A 12 -24.10 -2.88 17.73
N VAL A 13 -23.62 -1.80 17.10
CA VAL A 13 -24.42 -0.58 16.86
C VAL A 13 -25.55 -0.87 15.87
N THR A 14 -25.29 -1.60 14.79
CA THR A 14 -26.35 -1.95 13.81
C THR A 14 -27.43 -2.84 14.41
N GLN A 15 -27.05 -3.76 15.30
CA GLN A 15 -28.00 -4.59 16.05
C GLN A 15 -28.87 -3.74 16.98
N ARG A 16 -28.27 -2.75 17.67
CA ARG A 16 -28.97 -1.89 18.61
C ARG A 16 -29.95 -0.92 17.95
N VAL A 17 -29.65 -0.45 16.74
CA VAL A 17 -30.47 0.53 16.02
C VAL A 17 -31.50 -0.12 15.09
N GLY A 18 -31.15 -1.20 14.41
CA GLY A 18 -31.98 -1.79 13.34
C GLY A 18 -32.46 -3.22 13.58
N GLY A 19 -32.21 -3.79 14.77
CA GLY A 19 -32.62 -5.15 15.10
C GLY A 19 -31.87 -6.22 14.29
N SER A 20 -32.41 -7.45 14.31
CA SER A 20 -31.77 -8.64 13.70
C SER A 20 -31.65 -8.58 12.18
N TRP A 21 -32.59 -7.91 11.51
CA TRP A 21 -32.58 -7.76 10.05
C TRP A 21 -31.39 -6.91 9.57
N LEU A 22 -31.19 -5.74 10.18
CA LEU A 22 -30.08 -4.85 9.80
C LEU A 22 -28.72 -5.46 10.14
N PHE A 23 -28.62 -6.16 11.28
CA PHE A 23 -27.43 -6.90 11.66
C PHE A 23 -27.04 -7.96 10.60
N GLN A 24 -28.00 -8.77 10.14
CA GLN A 24 -27.73 -9.79 9.12
C GLN A 24 -27.38 -9.18 7.78
N ALA A 25 -28.09 -8.13 7.35
CA ALA A 25 -27.80 -7.43 6.10
C ALA A 25 -26.38 -6.83 6.11
N MET A 26 -26.00 -6.16 7.21
CA MET A 26 -24.65 -5.60 7.34
C MET A 26 -23.57 -6.67 7.45
N GLY A 27 -23.85 -7.80 8.11
CA GLY A 27 -22.95 -8.95 8.12
C GLY A 27 -22.62 -9.43 6.71
N TRP A 28 -23.65 -9.61 5.86
CA TRP A 28 -23.44 -10.00 4.46
C TRP A 28 -22.67 -8.96 3.66
N VAL A 29 -23.01 -7.68 3.81
CA VAL A 29 -22.29 -6.59 3.14
C VAL A 29 -20.82 -6.56 3.54
N LEU A 30 -20.51 -6.71 4.84
CA LEU A 30 -19.15 -6.70 5.34
C LEU A 30 -18.34 -7.89 4.81
N VAL A 31 -18.92 -9.10 4.78
CA VAL A 31 -18.25 -10.27 4.21
C VAL A 31 -17.95 -10.07 2.73
N ILE A 32 -18.92 -9.60 1.94
CA ILE A 32 -18.73 -9.35 0.51
C ILE A 32 -17.67 -8.26 0.28
N ALA A 33 -17.71 -7.18 1.07
CA ALA A 33 -16.74 -6.09 0.98
C ALA A 33 -15.33 -6.58 1.30
N CYS A 34 -15.13 -7.31 2.41
CA CYS A 34 -13.83 -7.84 2.82
C CYS A 34 -13.26 -8.83 1.78
N LEU A 35 -14.10 -9.69 1.21
CA LEU A 35 -13.69 -10.59 0.12
C LEU A 35 -13.26 -9.81 -1.12
N GLY A 36 -14.04 -8.79 -1.51
CA GLY A 36 -13.73 -7.93 -2.65
C GLY A 36 -12.42 -7.15 -2.49
N THR A 37 -12.20 -6.54 -1.32
CA THR A 37 -10.96 -5.80 -1.04
C THR A 37 -9.76 -6.72 -0.92
N GLY A 38 -9.92 -7.92 -0.34
CA GLY A 38 -8.85 -8.92 -0.24
C GLY A 38 -8.40 -9.41 -1.61
N LEU A 39 -9.33 -9.78 -2.49
CA LEU A 39 -9.04 -10.20 -3.86
C LEU A 39 -8.36 -9.08 -4.67
N THR A 40 -8.88 -7.85 -4.55
CA THR A 40 -8.31 -6.68 -5.24
C THR A 40 -6.90 -6.37 -4.74
N GLY A 41 -6.65 -6.45 -3.42
CA GLY A 41 -5.34 -6.25 -2.82
C GLY A 41 -4.32 -7.30 -3.28
N GLN A 42 -4.71 -8.58 -3.29
CA GLN A 42 -3.86 -9.67 -3.76
C GLN A 42 -3.51 -9.53 -5.24
N ALA A 43 -4.50 -9.19 -6.08
CA ALA A 43 -4.28 -8.94 -7.50
C ALA A 43 -3.39 -7.71 -7.75
N GLY A 44 -3.59 -6.63 -6.98
CA GLY A 44 -2.77 -5.42 -7.05
C GLY A 44 -1.32 -5.68 -6.69
N ALA A 45 -1.07 -6.36 -5.58
CA ALA A 45 0.28 -6.74 -5.15
C ALA A 45 0.98 -7.67 -6.18
N ALA A 46 0.26 -8.64 -6.74
CA ALA A 46 0.83 -9.54 -7.74
C ALA A 46 1.24 -8.81 -9.04
N ARG A 47 0.47 -7.79 -9.44
CA ARG A 47 0.77 -6.92 -10.57
C ARG A 47 1.97 -6.00 -10.31
N LEU A 48 2.09 -5.45 -9.10
CA LEU A 48 3.26 -4.67 -8.70
C LEU A 48 4.54 -5.53 -8.78
N LEU A 49 4.52 -6.74 -8.21
CA LEU A 49 5.65 -7.68 -8.29
C LEU A 49 5.98 -8.07 -9.73
N TYR A 50 4.98 -8.27 -10.58
CA TYR A 50 5.17 -8.57 -11.99
C TYR A 50 5.81 -7.38 -12.74
N GLY A 51 5.34 -6.16 -12.48
CA GLY A 51 5.95 -4.93 -12.99
C GLY A 51 7.42 -4.85 -12.60
N MET A 52 7.73 -5.04 -11.32
CA MET A 52 9.13 -5.05 -10.84
C MET A 52 9.97 -6.17 -11.48
N GLY A 53 9.39 -7.35 -11.74
CA GLY A 53 10.05 -8.44 -12.46
C GLY A 53 10.33 -8.10 -13.94
N ARG A 54 9.38 -7.45 -14.62
CA ARG A 54 9.51 -7.01 -16.01
C ARG A 54 10.67 -6.02 -16.19
N GLU A 55 10.80 -5.09 -15.25
CA GLU A 55 11.83 -4.05 -15.21
C GLU A 55 13.22 -4.58 -14.73
N ASN A 56 13.46 -5.90 -14.66
CA ASN A 56 14.68 -6.53 -14.13
C ASN A 56 15.01 -6.21 -12.65
N VAL A 57 14.12 -5.51 -11.93
CA VAL A 57 14.29 -5.19 -10.50
C VAL A 57 14.17 -6.45 -9.64
N LEU A 58 13.62 -7.55 -10.14
CA LEU A 58 13.58 -8.88 -9.54
C LEU A 58 13.97 -9.94 -10.60
N PRO A 59 14.44 -11.15 -10.21
CA PRO A 59 14.84 -12.19 -11.16
C PRO A 59 13.71 -12.49 -12.17
N ARG A 60 13.94 -12.13 -13.44
CA ARG A 60 12.95 -12.25 -14.53
C ARG A 60 12.36 -13.64 -14.67
N ALA A 61 13.17 -14.67 -14.42
CA ALA A 61 12.77 -16.07 -14.57
C ALA A 61 11.58 -16.48 -13.71
N PHE A 62 11.42 -15.87 -12.52
CA PHE A 62 10.34 -16.22 -11.60
C PHE A 62 9.24 -15.15 -11.56
N PHE A 63 9.62 -13.87 -11.43
CA PHE A 63 8.65 -12.78 -11.25
C PHE A 63 8.10 -12.19 -12.57
N GLY A 64 8.77 -12.46 -13.70
CA GLY A 64 8.33 -12.07 -15.04
C GLY A 64 7.55 -13.15 -15.79
N HIS A 65 7.32 -14.32 -15.18
CA HIS A 65 6.61 -15.41 -15.84
C HIS A 65 5.10 -15.14 -15.87
N LEU A 66 4.56 -14.93 -17.07
CA LEU A 66 3.16 -14.71 -17.32
C LEU A 66 2.50 -15.99 -17.82
N SER A 67 1.37 -16.39 -17.23
CA SER A 67 0.60 -17.52 -17.76
C SER A 67 0.12 -17.20 -19.19
N PRO A 68 0.45 -18.02 -20.20
CA PRO A 68 0.14 -17.72 -21.61
C PRO A 68 -1.36 -17.70 -21.92
N ARG A 69 -2.19 -18.35 -21.09
CA ARG A 69 -3.64 -18.48 -21.31
C ARG A 69 -4.45 -17.38 -20.62
N THR A 70 -4.10 -17.02 -19.39
CA THR A 70 -4.88 -16.08 -18.58
C THR A 70 -4.27 -14.68 -18.52
N ARG A 71 -3.01 -14.52 -18.96
CA ARG A 71 -2.22 -13.29 -18.78
C ARG A 71 -2.19 -12.80 -17.33
N ILE A 72 -2.26 -13.74 -16.38
CA ILE A 72 -2.14 -13.48 -14.95
C ILE A 72 -0.77 -13.98 -14.48
N PRO A 73 -0.05 -13.23 -13.63
CA PRO A 73 1.19 -13.69 -13.02
C PRO A 73 0.89 -14.71 -11.90
N ASN A 74 0.53 -15.94 -12.29
CA ASN A 74 0.08 -16.99 -11.37
C ASN A 74 1.06 -17.29 -10.23
N PHE A 75 2.38 -17.28 -10.53
CA PHE A 75 3.41 -17.48 -9.50
C PHE A 75 3.41 -16.39 -8.44
N ASN A 76 3.25 -15.12 -8.83
CA ASN A 76 3.19 -14.01 -7.88
C ASN A 76 1.92 -14.09 -7.02
N VAL A 77 0.78 -14.49 -7.61
CA VAL A 77 -0.48 -14.66 -6.87
C VAL A 77 -0.37 -15.77 -5.82
N ILE A 78 0.21 -16.92 -6.19
CA ILE A 78 0.42 -18.06 -5.27
C ILE A 78 1.42 -17.69 -4.18
N LEU A 79 2.51 -17.00 -4.53
CA LEU A 79 3.52 -16.56 -3.57
C LEU A 79 2.92 -15.59 -2.54
N ILE A 80 2.17 -14.58 -2.99
CA ILE A 80 1.49 -13.66 -2.08
C ILE A 80 0.45 -14.39 -1.24
N GLY A 81 -0.36 -15.27 -1.85
CA GLY A 81 -1.35 -16.05 -1.12
C GLY A 81 -0.74 -16.94 -0.03
N GLY A 82 0.37 -17.62 -0.34
CA GLY A 82 1.12 -18.43 0.61
C GLY A 82 1.75 -17.60 1.72
N LEU A 83 2.33 -16.43 1.38
CA LEU A 83 2.89 -15.50 2.36
C LEU A 83 1.79 -14.98 3.31
N THR A 84 0.64 -14.59 2.77
CA THR A 84 -0.50 -14.16 3.57
C THR A 84 -0.95 -15.26 4.52
N LEU A 85 -1.19 -16.48 4.04
CA LEU A 85 -1.59 -17.62 4.88
C LEU A 85 -0.56 -17.94 5.98
N ALA A 86 0.72 -17.85 5.65
CA ALA A 86 1.79 -18.06 6.62
C ALA A 86 1.86 -16.94 7.67
N THR A 87 1.47 -15.71 7.33
CA THR A 87 1.63 -14.53 8.19
C THR A 87 0.40 -14.24 9.05
N VAL A 88 -0.82 -14.60 8.60
CA VAL A 88 -2.08 -14.41 9.35
C VAL A 88 -2.00 -14.84 10.83
N PRO A 89 -1.44 -16.00 11.21
CA PRO A 89 -1.42 -16.41 12.62
C PRO A 89 -0.43 -15.62 13.49
N PHE A 90 0.45 -14.81 12.91
CA PHE A 90 1.52 -14.11 13.64
C PHE A 90 1.30 -12.59 13.76
N ILE A 91 0.28 -12.03 13.10
CA ILE A 91 0.03 -10.59 13.08
C ILE A 91 -1.41 -10.29 13.50
N ASP A 92 -1.55 -9.44 14.52
CA ASP A 92 -2.85 -8.90 14.94
C ASP A 92 -3.43 -7.95 13.90
N PHE A 93 -4.77 -7.96 13.77
CA PHE A 93 -5.48 -7.11 12.80
C PHE A 93 -5.17 -5.61 13.00
N GLU A 94 -5.15 -5.14 14.24
CA GLU A 94 -4.83 -3.75 14.57
C GLU A 94 -3.41 -3.36 14.12
N LEU A 95 -2.43 -4.23 14.36
CA LEU A 95 -1.05 -4.00 13.91
C LEU A 95 -0.96 -4.00 12.38
N ALA A 96 -1.61 -4.96 11.71
CA ALA A 96 -1.64 -5.03 10.25
C ALA A 96 -2.24 -3.76 9.63
N ALA A 97 -3.38 -3.29 10.16
CA ALA A 97 -4.07 -2.10 9.69
C ALA A 97 -3.22 -0.83 9.92
N THR A 98 -2.61 -0.69 11.10
CA THR A 98 -1.80 0.48 11.42
C THR A 98 -0.48 0.52 10.63
N VAL A 99 0.17 -0.62 10.38
CA VAL A 99 1.34 -0.73 9.49
C VAL A 99 0.98 -0.44 8.04
N LEU A 100 -0.20 -0.88 7.57
CA LEU A 100 -0.71 -0.54 6.24
C LEU A 100 -0.89 0.98 6.10
N ILE A 101 -1.53 1.62 7.07
CA ILE A 101 -1.74 3.08 7.11
C ILE A 101 -0.40 3.82 7.14
N PHE A 102 0.55 3.34 7.94
CA PHE A 102 1.90 3.89 7.99
C PHE A 102 2.56 3.92 6.60
N GLY A 103 2.53 2.80 5.88
CA GLY A 103 3.09 2.69 4.54
C GLY A 103 2.37 3.58 3.52
N ALA A 104 1.03 3.62 3.58
CA ALA A 104 0.21 4.45 2.69
C ALA A 104 0.49 5.95 2.89
N LEU A 105 0.54 6.42 4.15
CA LEU A 105 0.87 7.81 4.49
C LEU A 105 2.27 8.18 4.00
N LEU A 106 3.25 7.30 4.18
CA LEU A 106 4.61 7.53 3.68
C LEU A 106 4.66 7.62 2.15
N ALA A 107 3.95 6.73 1.44
CA ALA A 107 3.86 6.78 -0.01
C ALA A 107 3.20 8.08 -0.49
N PHE A 108 2.11 8.51 0.14
CA PHE A 108 1.46 9.78 -0.20
C PHE A 108 2.34 10.99 0.11
N MET A 109 3.08 11.00 1.22
CA MET A 109 4.08 12.03 1.50
C MET A 109 5.14 12.07 0.39
N GLY A 110 5.65 10.91 -0.03
CA GLY A 110 6.62 10.79 -1.12
C GLY A 110 6.09 11.31 -2.47
N VAL A 111 4.84 10.98 -2.82
CA VAL A 111 4.18 11.48 -4.04
C VAL A 111 3.99 12.99 -4.00
N ASN A 112 3.51 13.55 -2.88
CA ASN A 112 3.37 15.00 -2.74
C ASN A 112 4.72 15.72 -2.90
N LEU A 113 5.79 15.17 -2.29
CA LEU A 113 7.13 15.72 -2.41
C LEU A 113 7.69 15.58 -3.84
N ALA A 114 7.42 14.46 -4.51
CA ALA A 114 7.79 14.23 -5.91
C ALA A 114 7.07 15.21 -6.85
N THR A 115 5.78 15.48 -6.61
CA THR A 115 5.00 16.48 -7.34
C THR A 115 5.58 17.87 -7.14
N ILE A 116 5.90 18.28 -5.91
CA ILE A 116 6.57 19.56 -5.65
C ILE A 116 7.90 19.64 -6.40
N ARG A 117 8.73 18.58 -6.33
CA ARG A 117 10.01 18.55 -7.04
C ARG A 117 9.86 18.68 -8.56
N GLU A 118 8.96 17.90 -9.17
CA GLU A 118 8.83 17.87 -10.63
C GLU A 118 8.15 19.13 -11.17
N TYR A 119 7.06 19.59 -10.52
CA TYR A 119 6.26 20.72 -11.01
C TYR A 119 6.79 22.09 -10.56
N TYR A 120 7.42 22.21 -9.40
CA TYR A 120 7.98 23.48 -8.93
C TYR A 120 9.45 23.65 -9.33
N PHE A 121 10.30 22.62 -9.16
CA PHE A 121 11.74 22.74 -9.41
C PHE A 121 12.19 22.32 -10.82
N ARG A 122 11.53 21.32 -11.42
CA ARG A 122 12.02 20.70 -12.68
C ARG A 122 11.20 21.06 -13.92
N ARG A 123 10.12 21.82 -13.77
CA ARG A 123 9.23 22.19 -14.88
C ARG A 123 10.02 22.89 -15.99
N ARG A 124 10.02 22.30 -17.18
CA ARG A 124 10.81 22.76 -18.33
C ARG A 124 10.09 23.84 -19.16
N ASN A 125 8.76 23.98 -19.05
CA ASN A 125 7.94 24.98 -19.76
C ASN A 125 6.69 25.39 -18.94
N GLY A 126 6.46 26.69 -18.75
CA GLY A 126 5.26 27.28 -18.12
C GLY A 126 5.51 28.00 -16.77
N LYS A 127 4.67 28.99 -16.41
CA LYS A 127 4.75 29.69 -15.12
C LYS A 127 4.27 28.76 -13.99
N PRO A 128 5.02 28.57 -12.89
CA PRO A 128 4.59 27.73 -11.78
C PRO A 128 3.35 28.34 -11.11
N GLY A 129 2.27 27.56 -11.01
CA GLY A 129 1.09 27.94 -10.26
C GLY A 129 1.33 27.66 -8.79
N ILE A 130 1.71 28.66 -8.00
CA ILE A 130 2.02 28.53 -6.56
C ILE A 130 0.92 27.77 -5.80
N VAL A 131 -0.34 27.98 -6.18
CA VAL A 131 -1.49 27.33 -5.54
C VAL A 131 -1.57 25.84 -5.88
N ALA A 132 -1.56 25.49 -7.16
CA ALA A 132 -1.76 24.10 -7.60
C ALA A 132 -0.50 23.23 -7.46
N ASP A 133 0.68 23.82 -7.70
CA ASP A 133 1.96 23.09 -7.79
C ASP A 133 2.69 23.01 -6.44
N LEU A 134 2.35 23.88 -5.46
CA LEU A 134 3.03 23.94 -4.16
C LEU A 134 2.05 23.91 -2.97
N LEU A 135 1.01 24.74 -2.94
CA LEU A 135 0.10 24.77 -1.78
C LEU A 135 -0.71 23.48 -1.64
N VAL A 136 -1.33 22.99 -2.72
CA VAL A 136 -2.12 21.75 -2.69
C VAL A 136 -1.28 20.54 -2.25
N PRO A 137 -0.15 20.22 -2.90
CA PRO A 137 0.67 19.08 -2.47
C PRO A 137 1.38 19.33 -1.13
N GLY A 138 1.73 20.58 -0.81
CA GLY A 138 2.31 20.94 0.48
C GLY A 138 1.34 20.73 1.64
N LEU A 139 0.09 21.15 1.50
CA LEU A 139 -0.97 20.86 2.48
C LEU A 139 -1.20 19.35 2.59
N GLY A 140 -1.28 18.63 1.47
CA GLY A 140 -1.39 17.17 1.48
C GLY A 140 -0.26 16.50 2.26
N PHE A 141 0.98 16.91 2.04
CA PHE A 141 2.14 16.44 2.80
C PHE A 141 2.01 16.74 4.30
N LEU A 142 1.62 17.97 4.67
CA LEU A 142 1.46 18.36 6.08
C LEU A 142 0.35 17.57 6.77
N PHE A 143 -0.79 17.34 6.11
CA PHE A 143 -1.87 16.51 6.65
C PHE A 143 -1.42 15.06 6.83
N CYS A 144 -0.77 14.47 5.83
CA CYS A 144 -0.23 13.12 5.95
C CYS A 144 0.80 13.03 7.07
N LEU A 145 1.68 14.03 7.21
CA LEU A 145 2.69 14.08 8.27
C LEU A 145 2.05 14.20 9.67
N ALA A 146 1.04 15.05 9.82
CA ALA A 146 0.33 15.22 11.08
C ALA A 146 -0.35 13.91 11.53
N ILE A 147 -1.02 13.20 10.62
CA ILE A 147 -1.61 11.89 10.91
C ILE A 147 -0.52 10.87 11.21
N TRP A 148 0.57 10.87 10.44
CA TRP A 148 1.69 9.93 10.60
C TRP A 148 2.37 10.05 11.98
N LEU A 149 2.53 11.28 12.50
CA LEU A 149 3.06 11.52 13.85
C LEU A 149 2.10 11.06 14.97
N SER A 150 0.82 10.93 14.66
CA SER A 150 -0.19 10.46 15.60
C SER A 150 -0.33 8.92 15.62
N LEU A 151 0.44 8.18 14.80
CA LEU A 151 0.36 6.73 14.77
C LEU A 151 0.96 6.10 16.03
N PRO A 152 0.40 4.96 16.48
CA PRO A 152 0.90 4.25 17.66
C PRO A 152 2.33 3.71 17.42
N MET A 153 3.16 3.72 18.48
CA MET A 153 4.57 3.30 18.42
C MET A 153 4.80 1.91 17.79
N PRO A 154 3.98 0.87 18.06
CA PRO A 154 4.13 -0.42 17.40
C PRO A 154 4.09 -0.33 15.87
N ALA A 155 3.24 0.54 15.31
CA ALA A 155 3.14 0.74 13.87
C ALA A 155 4.38 1.44 13.30
N MET A 156 4.92 2.42 14.02
CA MET A 156 6.15 3.11 13.62
C MET A 156 7.35 2.16 13.60
N ILE A 157 7.46 1.27 14.60
CA ILE A 157 8.53 0.27 14.68
C ILE A 157 8.33 -0.78 13.58
N GLY A 158 7.14 -1.37 13.47
CA GLY A 158 6.84 -2.40 12.48
C GLY A 158 7.05 -1.91 11.05
N GLY A 159 6.50 -0.73 10.73
CA GLY A 159 6.69 -0.09 9.44
C GLY A 159 8.13 0.36 9.19
N GLY A 160 8.80 0.90 10.21
CA GLY A 160 10.21 1.32 10.12
C GLY A 160 11.15 0.15 9.86
N VAL A 161 10.99 -0.96 10.57
CA VAL A 161 11.75 -2.21 10.35
C VAL A 161 11.50 -2.74 8.95
N TRP A 162 10.25 -2.74 8.49
CA TRP A 162 9.91 -3.19 7.13
C TRP A 162 10.59 -2.34 6.04
N ILE A 163 10.57 -1.02 6.18
CA ILE A 163 11.28 -0.10 5.26
C ILE A 163 12.78 -0.34 5.31
N LEU A 164 13.34 -0.52 6.50
CA LEU A 164 14.77 -0.77 6.66
C LEU A 164 15.17 -2.07 5.95
N ILE A 165 14.38 -3.14 6.08
CA ILE A 165 14.59 -4.39 5.34
C ILE A 165 14.52 -4.14 3.83
N GLY A 166 13.52 -3.40 3.35
CA GLY A 166 13.39 -3.04 1.94
C GLY A 166 14.58 -2.25 1.42
N LEU A 167 15.06 -1.27 2.18
CA LEU A 167 16.22 -0.44 1.85
C LEU A 167 17.52 -1.25 1.85
N LEU A 168 17.70 -2.17 2.81
CA LEU A 168 18.84 -3.08 2.86
C LEU A 168 18.83 -4.03 1.65
N PHE A 169 17.67 -4.60 1.31
CA PHE A 169 17.53 -5.45 0.13
C PHE A 169 17.89 -4.69 -1.15
N ASP A 170 17.39 -3.46 -1.32
CA ASP A 170 17.72 -2.62 -2.47
C ASP A 170 19.20 -2.19 -2.49
N GLY A 171 19.77 -1.86 -1.32
CA GLY A 171 21.19 -1.52 -1.17
C GLY A 171 22.12 -2.68 -1.53
N ILE A 172 21.81 -3.91 -1.08
CA ILE A 172 22.56 -5.12 -1.42
C ILE A 172 22.43 -5.41 -2.91
N LYS A 173 21.22 -5.33 -3.46
CA LYS A 173 20.95 -5.61 -4.87
C LYS A 173 21.59 -4.58 -5.81
N SER A 174 21.56 -3.31 -5.45
CA SER A 174 22.17 -2.21 -6.22
C SER A 174 23.69 -2.11 -6.04
N ARG A 175 24.31 -3.03 -5.26
CA ARG A 175 25.73 -2.98 -4.85
C ARG A 175 26.11 -1.59 -4.33
N GLY A 176 25.29 -1.04 -3.42
CA GLY A 176 25.50 0.27 -2.81
C GLY A 176 25.14 1.44 -3.71
N PHE A 177 23.99 1.39 -4.41
CA PHE A 177 23.48 2.45 -5.29
C PHE A 177 24.43 2.85 -6.44
N ARG A 178 25.40 1.98 -6.79
CA ARG A 178 26.36 2.22 -7.90
C ARG A 178 25.77 1.95 -9.28
N VAL A 179 24.73 1.14 -9.37
CA VAL A 179 23.96 0.94 -10.60
C VAL A 179 22.78 1.90 -10.53
N ARG A 180 22.65 2.79 -11.53
CA ARG A 180 21.50 3.70 -11.62
C ARG A 180 20.21 2.88 -11.51
N PRO A 181 19.26 3.26 -10.65
CA PRO A 181 17.94 2.61 -10.62
C PRO A 181 17.41 2.55 -12.05
N VAL A 182 16.98 1.37 -12.49
CA VAL A 182 16.40 1.18 -13.83
C VAL A 182 15.32 2.24 -13.98
N GLN A 183 15.52 3.18 -14.90
CA GLN A 183 14.55 4.21 -15.18
C GLN A 183 13.39 3.52 -15.89
N ILE A 184 12.22 3.53 -15.24
CA ILE A 184 10.99 3.05 -15.85
C ILE A 184 10.67 4.04 -16.97
N ASP A 185 10.94 3.62 -18.20
CA ASP A 185 10.66 4.42 -19.38
C ASP A 185 9.17 4.32 -19.70
N PHE A 186 8.42 5.37 -19.38
CA PHE A 186 6.98 5.47 -19.67
C PHE A 186 6.70 6.01 -21.08
N SER A 187 7.71 6.04 -21.96
CA SER A 187 7.61 6.59 -23.32
C SER A 187 6.70 5.80 -24.28
N ASP A 188 6.37 4.54 -23.97
CA ASP A 188 5.68 3.61 -24.89
C ASP A 188 4.23 3.28 -24.47
N THR A 189 3.47 4.29 -24.03
CA THR A 189 1.99 4.19 -23.91
C THR A 189 1.32 5.35 -24.59
#